data_AF-A0A1I0FGW2-F1
#
_entry.id   AF-A0A1I0FGW2-F1
#
_cell.length_a   1.000
_cell.length_b   1.000
_cell.length_c   1.000
_cell.angle_alpha   90.00
_cell.angle_beta   90.00
_cell.angle_gamma   90.00
#
_symmetry.space_group_name_H-M   'P 1'
#
loop_
_entity.id
_entity.type
_entity.pdbx_description
1 polymer ?
#
loop_
_entity_poly.entity_id
_entity_poly.type
_entity_poly.pdbx_seq_one_letter_code
_entity_poly.pdbx_strand_id
1 'polypeptide(L)'
;MTDMTHLSIEEIRERKRWVLSVMAEQGGDFLRLPPRDQPYTCPCCFHPTLQYRGGFGFCEECWWEDDGQDDHNADVVMGGPNGSASLTEERRRYREMRGLPPLEL
;
A
#
# COMPACT_ATOMS: atom_id res chain seq x y z
N MET A 1 6.69 28.34 -27.49
CA MET A 1 6.68 28.15 -26.02
C MET A 1 5.27 27.73 -25.66
N THR A 2 5.03 26.44 -25.48
CA THR A 2 3.72 25.92 -25.06
C THR A 2 3.54 26.26 -23.59
N ASP A 3 2.46 26.98 -23.28
CA ASP A 3 2.06 27.27 -21.91
C ASP A 3 1.67 25.95 -21.23
N MET A 4 2.54 25.46 -20.34
CA MET A 4 2.37 24.20 -19.63
C MET A 4 1.49 24.32 -18.38
N THR A 5 0.83 25.46 -18.14
CA THR A 5 0.20 25.74 -16.85
C THR A 5 -1.32 25.60 -16.81
N HIS A 6 -1.98 25.33 -17.93
CA HIS A 6 -3.43 25.11 -17.94
C HIS A 6 -3.85 24.00 -18.89
N LEU A 7 -4.17 22.82 -18.34
CA LEU A 7 -4.78 21.75 -19.12
C LEU A 7 -6.15 22.22 -19.64
N SER A 8 -6.44 21.95 -20.91
CA SER A 8 -7.78 22.19 -21.44
C SER A 8 -8.80 21.27 -20.77
N ILE A 9 -10.06 21.69 -20.75
CA ILE A 9 -11.15 20.86 -20.20
C ILE A 9 -11.26 19.51 -20.93
N GLU A 10 -10.94 19.46 -22.23
CA GLU A 10 -10.97 18.20 -22.97
C GLU A 10 -9.83 17.26 -22.59
N GLU A 11 -8.61 17.77 -22.40
CA GLU A 11 -7.49 16.97 -21.89
C GLU A 11 -7.75 16.46 -20.48
N ILE A 12 -8.38 17.27 -19.61
CA ILE A 12 -8.79 16.83 -18.27
C ILE A 12 -9.81 15.70 -18.35
N ARG A 13 -10.79 15.79 -19.27
CA ARG A 13 -11.78 14.73 -19.48
C ARG A 13 -11.15 13.45 -20.00
N GLU A 14 -10.24 13.56 -20.96
CA GLU A 14 -9.54 12.40 -21.52
C GLU A 14 -8.69 11.69 -20.49
N ARG A 15 -7.92 12.42 -19.69
CA ARG A 15 -7.16 11.86 -18.57
C ARG A 15 -8.07 11.19 -17.54
N LYS A 16 -9.21 11.80 -17.21
CA LYS A 16 -10.20 11.18 -16.31
C LYS A 16 -10.80 9.91 -16.90
N ARG A 17 -11.13 9.88 -18.20
CA ARG A 17 -11.62 8.68 -18.89
C ARG A 17 -10.61 7.54 -18.78
N TRP A 18 -9.34 7.81 -19.03
CA TRP A 18 -8.27 6.82 -18.91
C TRP A 18 -8.09 6.32 -17.47
N VAL A 19 -8.04 7.21 -16.47
CA VAL A 19 -7.95 6.80 -15.06
C VAL A 19 -9.14 5.90 -14.69
N LEU A 20 -10.36 6.30 -15.06
CA LEU A 20 -11.56 5.54 -14.75
C LEU A 20 -11.63 4.20 -15.50
N SER A 21 -11.13 4.10 -16.74
CA SER A 21 -11.09 2.83 -17.47
C SER A 21 -10.09 1.86 -16.84
N VAL A 22 -8.89 2.34 -16.48
CA VAL A 22 -7.88 1.55 -15.77
C VAL A 22 -8.42 1.07 -14.42
N MET A 23 -9.10 1.95 -13.67
CA MET A 23 -9.74 1.58 -12.40
C MET A 23 -10.83 0.51 -12.57
N ALA A 24 -11.62 0.58 -13.65
CA ALA A 24 -12.68 -0.38 -13.94
C ALA A 24 -12.13 -1.74 -14.38
N GLU A 25 -11.07 -1.77 -15.19
CA GLU A 25 -10.41 -3.01 -15.65
C GLU A 25 -9.72 -3.77 -14.52
N GLN A 26 -9.18 -3.06 -13.52
CA GLN A 26 -8.43 -3.68 -12.41
C GLN A 26 -9.27 -3.97 -11.15
N GLY A 27 -10.60 -3.92 -11.23
CA GLY A 27 -11.46 -4.34 -10.12
C GLY A 27 -11.64 -3.33 -8.99
N GLY A 28 -11.38 -2.04 -9.25
CA GLY A 28 -11.96 -0.95 -8.46
C GLY A 28 -11.31 -0.59 -7.12
N ASP A 29 -10.27 -1.28 -6.65
CA ASP A 29 -9.57 -0.87 -5.42
C ASP A 29 -8.04 -0.77 -5.59
N PHE A 30 -7.62 0.18 -6.41
CA PHE A 30 -6.20 0.53 -6.56
C PHE A 30 -5.62 1.22 -5.30
N LEU A 31 -6.48 1.76 -4.45
CA LEU A 31 -6.09 2.57 -3.29
C LEU A 31 -6.09 1.75 -1.99
N ARG A 32 -6.44 0.44 -2.04
CA ARG A 32 -6.63 -0.44 -0.88
C ARG A 32 -7.40 0.26 0.25
N LEU A 33 -8.50 0.93 -0.11
CA LEU A 33 -9.29 1.69 0.86
C LEU A 33 -10.24 0.73 1.58
N PRO A 34 -10.18 0.66 2.92
CA PRO A 34 -11.16 -0.08 3.67
C PRO A 34 -12.52 0.62 3.53
N PRO A 35 -13.63 -0.09 3.80
CA PRO A 35 -14.92 0.54 4.01
C PRO A 35 -14.80 1.70 5.02
N ARG A 36 -15.67 2.71 4.90
CA ARG A 36 -15.63 3.88 5.79
C ARG A 36 -15.58 3.44 7.26
N ASP A 37 -14.75 4.15 8.03
CA ASP A 37 -14.55 3.94 9.47
C ASP A 37 -13.92 2.58 9.87
N GLN A 38 -13.34 1.82 8.92
CA GLN A 38 -12.55 0.63 9.22
C GLN A 38 -11.04 0.91 9.14
N PRO A 39 -10.21 0.25 9.96
CA PRO A 39 -8.77 0.35 9.87
C PRO A 39 -8.25 -0.24 8.55
N TYR A 40 -7.12 0.27 8.10
CA TYR A 40 -6.36 -0.32 7.02
C TYR A 40 -5.60 -1.56 7.49
N THR A 41 -5.41 -2.51 6.58
CA THR A 41 -4.59 -3.69 6.84
C THR A 41 -3.12 -3.33 6.85
N CYS A 42 -2.38 -3.84 7.84
CA CYS A 42 -0.93 -3.76 7.87
C CYS A 42 -0.33 -4.51 6.66
N PRO A 43 0.61 -3.92 5.90
CA PRO A 43 1.22 -4.61 4.76
C PRO A 43 2.06 -5.83 5.18
N CYS A 44 2.49 -5.92 6.44
CA CYS A 44 3.28 -7.04 6.95
C CYS A 44 2.41 -8.21 7.44
N CYS A 45 1.53 -7.98 8.42
CA CYS A 45 0.74 -9.06 9.03
C CYS A 45 -0.68 -9.21 8.49
N PHE A 46 -1.16 -8.29 7.66
CA PHE A 46 -2.51 -8.24 7.08
C PHE A 46 -3.67 -8.06 8.08
N HIS A 47 -3.38 -7.84 9.36
CA HIS A 47 -4.41 -7.46 10.34
C HIS A 47 -4.84 -5.98 10.18
N PRO A 48 -6.12 -5.63 10.39
CA PRO A 48 -6.63 -4.25 10.26
C PRO A 48 -6.27 -3.42 11.49
N THR A 49 -5.04 -2.92 11.55
CA THR A 49 -4.47 -2.22 12.71
C THR A 49 -4.10 -0.77 12.43
N LEU A 50 -4.07 -0.34 11.16
CA LEU A 50 -3.55 0.97 10.78
C LEU A 50 -4.66 2.01 10.63
N GLN A 51 -4.47 3.19 11.19
CA GLN A 51 -5.42 4.30 11.03
C GLN A 51 -5.36 4.92 9.63
N TYR A 52 -4.17 4.98 9.02
CA TYR A 52 -3.90 5.53 7.70
C TYR A 52 -2.87 4.66 6.96
N ARG A 53 -2.85 4.68 5.62
CA ARG A 53 -1.77 4.07 4.83
C ARG A 53 -0.62 5.03 4.56
N GLY A 54 0.61 4.54 4.64
CA GLY A 54 1.84 5.32 4.45
C GLY A 54 1.99 6.44 5.47
N GLY A 55 1.36 6.30 6.64
CA GLY A 55 1.27 7.34 7.66
C GLY A 55 2.38 7.31 8.71
N PHE A 56 3.40 6.45 8.54
CA PHE A 56 4.45 6.18 9.53
C PHE A 56 3.89 5.68 10.89
N GLY A 57 2.71 5.07 10.87
CA GLY A 57 2.11 4.46 12.05
C GLY A 57 2.64 3.04 12.28
N PHE A 58 2.82 2.65 13.54
CA PHE A 58 3.19 1.29 13.90
C PHE A 58 1.98 0.37 13.96
N CYS A 59 2.10 -0.81 13.39
CA CYS A 59 1.14 -1.89 13.59
C CYS A 59 1.24 -2.43 15.03
N GLU A 60 0.16 -2.39 15.80
CA GLU A 60 0.17 -2.91 17.19
C GLU A 60 0.30 -4.44 17.29
N GLU A 61 0.09 -5.15 16.18
CA GLU A 61 0.18 -6.62 16.12
C GLU A 61 1.59 -7.12 15.78
N CYS A 62 2.25 -6.51 14.79
CA CYS A 62 3.55 -6.98 14.29
C CYS A 62 4.68 -5.94 14.37
N TRP A 63 4.39 -4.74 14.89
CA TRP A 63 5.34 -3.65 15.10
C TRP A 63 6.01 -3.07 13.85
N TRP A 64 5.56 -3.46 12.65
CA TRP A 64 5.99 -2.85 11.39
C TRP A 64 5.48 -1.40 11.29
N GLU A 65 6.36 -0.47 10.94
CA GLU A 65 5.99 0.91 10.59
C GLU A 65 5.48 0.95 9.15
N ASP A 66 4.30 1.51 8.95
CA ASP A 66 3.74 1.74 7.62
C ASP A 66 4.34 3.01 6.98
N ASP A 67 5.59 2.88 6.52
CA ASP A 67 6.38 3.88 5.79
C ASP A 67 5.97 4.04 4.32
N GLY A 68 4.90 3.34 3.90
CA GLY A 68 4.39 3.33 2.53
C GLY A 68 4.91 2.17 1.68
N GLN A 69 5.75 1.30 2.23
CA GLN A 69 6.18 0.07 1.57
C GLN A 69 5.02 -0.93 1.40
N ASP A 70 4.94 -1.59 0.23
CA ASP A 70 3.94 -2.61 -0.08
C ASP A 70 4.48 -3.59 -1.16
N ASP A 71 3.63 -4.43 -1.76
CA ASP A 71 4.03 -5.55 -2.64
C ASP A 71 5.01 -5.17 -3.75
N HIS A 72 4.79 -4.03 -4.41
CA HIS A 72 5.61 -3.56 -5.53
C HIS A 72 7.07 -3.25 -5.17
N ASN A 73 7.36 -3.04 -3.87
CA ASN A 73 8.69 -2.76 -3.36
C ASN A 73 9.02 -3.59 -2.12
N ALA A 74 8.35 -4.73 -1.89
CA ALA A 74 8.43 -5.48 -0.63
C ALA A 74 9.82 -6.04 -0.31
N ASP A 75 10.65 -6.28 -1.32
CA ASP A 75 12.02 -6.80 -1.15
C ASP A 75 13.06 -5.70 -0.87
N VAL A 76 12.67 -4.42 -0.93
CA VAL A 76 13.57 -3.29 -0.65
C VAL A 76 13.79 -3.15 0.86
N VAL A 77 15.02 -2.88 1.28
CA VAL A 77 15.29 -2.47 2.67
C VAL A 77 15.25 -0.95 2.73
N MET A 78 14.15 -0.38 3.24
CA MET A 78 13.97 1.08 3.32
C MET A 78 14.66 1.71 4.54
N GLY A 79 15.04 0.91 5.55
CA GLY A 79 15.73 1.41 6.74
C GLY A 79 14.77 1.91 7.82
N GLY A 80 15.18 2.98 8.52
CA GLY A 80 14.33 3.65 9.51
C GLY A 80 13.98 2.78 10.71
N PRO A 81 12.80 2.98 11.32
CA PRO A 81 12.26 2.15 12.40
C PRO A 81 12.10 0.67 12.05
N ASN A 82 11.90 0.33 10.77
CA ASN A 82 11.86 -1.05 10.27
C ASN A 82 13.25 -1.72 10.21
N GLY A 83 14.33 -0.96 10.46
CA GLY A 83 15.68 -1.48 10.59
C GLY A 83 16.26 -1.99 9.27
N SER A 84 17.00 -3.10 9.30
CA SER A 84 17.68 -3.64 8.12
C SER A 84 16.88 -4.74 7.40
N ALA A 85 15.60 -4.89 7.71
CA ALA A 85 14.74 -5.91 7.14
C ALA A 85 13.88 -5.33 6.01
N SER A 86 13.62 -6.16 5.00
CA SER A 86 12.61 -5.91 3.97
C SER A 86 11.21 -6.35 4.46
N LEU A 87 10.16 -5.82 3.85
CA LEU A 87 8.78 -6.23 4.13
C LEU A 87 8.56 -7.72 3.85
N THR A 88 9.19 -8.28 2.80
CA THR A 88 9.15 -9.72 2.50
C THR A 88 9.74 -10.56 3.64
N GLU A 89 10.87 -10.13 4.20
CA GLU A 89 11.50 -10.84 5.32
C GLU A 89 10.63 -10.80 6.58
N GLU A 90 10.06 -9.64 6.92
CA GLU A 90 9.18 -9.53 8.09
C GLU A 90 7.86 -10.27 7.92
N ARG A 91 7.28 -10.29 6.71
CA ARG A 91 6.13 -11.16 6.39
C ARG A 91 6.45 -12.62 6.69
N ARG A 92 7.62 -13.11 6.27
CA ARG A 92 8.07 -14.48 6.57
C ARG A 92 8.22 -14.69 8.08
N ARG A 93 8.97 -13.81 8.76
CA ARG A 93 9.23 -13.91 10.21
C ARG A 93 7.95 -13.93 11.03
N TYR A 94 7.01 -13.03 10.73
CA TYR A 94 5.72 -12.97 11.40
C TYR A 94 4.95 -14.29 11.23
N ARG A 95 4.91 -14.84 10.01
CA ARG A 95 4.21 -16.10 9.74
C ARG A 95 4.84 -17.29 10.46
N GLU A 96 6.18 -17.39 10.43
CA GLU A 96 6.91 -18.42 11.17
C GLU A 96 6.63 -18.34 12.68
N MET A 97 6.69 -17.14 13.25
CA MET A 97 6.39 -16.87 14.65
C MET A 97 4.93 -17.25 15.02
N ARG A 98 3.98 -17.06 14.10
CA ARG A 98 2.56 -17.39 14.30
C ARG A 98 2.18 -18.81 13.88
N GLY A 99 3.12 -19.61 13.38
CA GLY A 99 2.86 -20.95 12.86
C GLY A 99 1.91 -20.96 11.66
N LEU A 100 1.90 -19.89 10.87
CA LEU A 100 1.06 -19.76 9.68
C LEU A 100 1.76 -20.41 8.46
N PRO A 101 1.02 -21.01 7.50
CA PRO A 101 1.59 -21.55 6.27
C PRO A 101 2.26 -20.42 5.45
N PRO A 102 3.01 -20.67 4.36
CA PRO A 102 3.47 -19.59 3.46
C PRO A 102 2.30 -18.76 2.87
N LEU A 103 2.55 -17.51 2.48
CA LEU A 103 1.58 -16.74 1.68
C LEU A 103 1.57 -17.35 0.28
N GLU A 104 0.42 -17.82 -0.18
CA GLU A 104 0.20 -18.04 -1.60
C GLU A 104 -0.06 -16.65 -2.21
N LEU A 105 0.92 -16.13 -2.95
CA LEU A 105 0.81 -14.91 -3.76
C LEU A 105 0.29 -15.27 -5.15
#